data_AF-A0A383VFS8-F1
#
_entry.id   AF-A0A383VFS8-F1
#
_cell.length_a   1.000
_cell.length_b   1.000
_cell.length_c   1.000
_cell.angle_alpha   90.00
_cell.angle_beta   90.00
_cell.angle_gamma   90.00
#
_symmetry.space_group_name_H-M   'P 1'
#
loop_
_entity.id
_entity.type
_entity.pdbx_description
1 polymer ?
#
loop_
_entity_poly.entity_id
_entity_poly.type
_entity_poly.pdbx_seq_one_letter_code
_entity_poly.pdbx_strand_id
1 'polypeptide(L)'
;MVTVNAGPAAEVSVVTFNIRGIMDRWPERAPLLRRCLKQADADVFCFQEVLTGEFEQELQLLGPDYHVHECRAALQHLSASSLLGAAYVSSIRALLRFSWTRSLLVSLPESVEGWREQHQLAGNWSRLLRDLAIAPFYGNSIATRLPAAQLQPPQSSNQQSSSSSSSSKAAGLAGSIAGCCSSASSSGGWGTSSWGSSWGGSSSKAAAAAADLLVLGDFRAAQRVCVQLRLSPAPGTAPQQQQQQQFDGSGSAVEHGSSSSSSSEVAYVWLVNTHLDHAAADIRKRQAQAICGWMEPLKGSCAGIVMTGDLNAPPDEALHAAMAEAGFLSAHKAAHGFEPSHTWPSGIQAPLMDEGEPHCADYVYAWQAPGYQLLVTAAQLCGDQPSEQDATLYPSDHIGIKVKLRVVASSSSSGGGSAAQGDAAAGAAAKPKAGS
;
A
#
# COMPACT_ATOMS: atom_id res chain seq x y z
N MET A 1 -6.05 22.74 20.14
CA MET A 1 -5.62 21.49 20.80
C MET A 1 -6.72 20.47 20.60
N VAL A 2 -6.47 19.42 19.80
CA VAL A 2 -7.40 18.30 19.69
C VAL A 2 -7.31 17.52 21.00
N THR A 3 -8.42 17.42 21.73
CA THR A 3 -8.49 16.63 22.96
C THR A 3 -8.29 15.16 22.57
N VAL A 4 -7.12 14.60 22.88
CA VAL A 4 -6.83 13.19 22.64
C VAL A 4 -7.71 12.38 23.58
N ASN A 5 -8.64 11.59 23.03
CA ASN A 5 -9.50 10.73 23.84
C ASN A 5 -8.65 9.71 24.61
N ALA A 6 -8.95 9.52 25.90
CA ALA A 6 -8.28 8.55 26.78
C ALA A 6 -8.74 7.09 26.54
N GLY A 7 -9.30 6.79 25.37
CA GLY A 7 -9.79 5.46 25.02
C GLY A 7 -8.68 4.42 24.87
N PRO A 8 -9.03 3.12 24.80
CA PRO A 8 -8.08 2.07 24.47
C PRO A 8 -7.32 2.39 23.19
N ALA A 9 -6.01 2.18 23.21
CA ALA A 9 -5.14 2.57 22.11
C ALA A 9 -4.08 1.52 21.77
N ALA A 10 -3.62 1.54 20.52
CA ALA A 10 -2.45 0.82 20.05
C ALA A 10 -1.54 1.78 19.28
N GLU A 11 -0.23 1.52 19.31
CA GLU A 11 0.75 2.24 18.49
C GLU A 11 1.29 1.31 17.41
N VAL A 12 1.54 1.88 16.24
CA VAL A 12 2.18 1.20 15.11
C VAL A 12 3.14 2.15 14.43
N SER A 13 4.31 1.65 14.07
CA SER A 13 5.30 2.38 13.28
C SER A 13 5.40 1.80 11.87
N VAL A 14 5.34 2.68 10.87
CA VAL A 14 5.35 2.33 9.45
C VAL A 14 6.46 3.12 8.75
N VAL A 15 7.23 2.45 7.91
CA VAL A 15 8.25 3.06 7.05
C VAL A 15 7.88 2.83 5.59
N THR A 16 7.96 3.87 4.76
CA THR A 16 8.04 3.72 3.30
C THR A 16 9.46 4.00 2.83
N PHE A 17 10.00 3.18 1.94
CA PHE A 17 11.36 3.34 1.44
C PHE A 17 11.56 2.67 0.07
N ASN A 18 11.80 3.46 -0.97
CA ASN A 18 12.35 2.95 -2.23
C ASN A 18 13.84 2.62 -2.04
N ILE A 19 14.23 1.36 -2.21
CA ILE A 19 15.58 0.88 -1.90
C ILE A 19 16.48 0.68 -3.13
N ARG A 20 15.93 0.93 -4.33
CA ARG A 20 16.61 0.81 -5.62
C ARG A 20 17.30 -0.54 -5.84
N GLY A 21 16.66 -1.60 -5.36
CA GLY A 21 17.07 -2.99 -5.51
C GLY A 21 18.55 -3.20 -5.22
N ILE A 22 19.26 -3.68 -6.24
CA ILE A 22 20.71 -3.94 -6.20
C ILE A 22 21.50 -3.03 -7.14
N MET A 23 20.88 -1.96 -7.64
CA MET A 23 21.52 -0.99 -8.52
C MET A 23 22.52 -0.13 -7.73
N ASP A 24 23.34 0.67 -8.40
CA ASP A 24 24.13 1.77 -7.79
C ASP A 24 24.88 1.44 -6.50
N ARG A 25 26.08 0.84 -6.62
CA ARG A 25 26.98 0.58 -5.48
C ARG A 25 26.33 -0.27 -4.37
N TRP A 26 25.49 -1.23 -4.75
CA TRP A 26 24.76 -2.08 -3.80
C TRP A 26 25.65 -2.78 -2.76
N PRO A 27 26.83 -3.36 -3.10
CA PRO A 27 27.71 -3.96 -2.10
C PRO A 27 28.10 -2.98 -0.97
N GLU A 28 28.29 -1.70 -1.29
CA GLU A 28 28.62 -0.65 -0.35
C GLU A 28 27.39 -0.09 0.38
N ARG A 29 26.25 0.03 -0.32
CA ARG A 29 24.98 0.53 0.26
C ARG A 29 24.32 -0.46 1.19
N ALA A 30 24.33 -1.75 0.88
CA ALA A 30 23.53 -2.74 1.62
C ALA A 30 23.82 -2.76 3.13
N PRO A 31 25.09 -2.71 3.62
CA PRO A 31 25.36 -2.58 5.04
C PRO A 31 24.84 -1.27 5.66
N LEU A 32 24.89 -0.16 4.92
CA LEU A 32 24.37 1.14 5.35
C LEU A 32 22.84 1.10 5.46
N LEU A 33 22.16 0.55 4.45
CA LEU A 33 20.71 0.33 4.45
C LEU A 33 20.27 -0.57 5.61
N ARG A 34 20.96 -1.70 5.85
CA ARG A 34 20.67 -2.56 7.03
C ARG A 34 20.74 -1.80 8.34
N ARG A 35 21.78 -0.96 8.54
CA ARG A 35 21.91 -0.14 9.75
C ARG A 35 20.76 0.87 9.86
N CYS A 36 20.43 1.55 8.77
CA CYS A 36 19.32 2.49 8.70
C CYS A 36 17.99 1.82 9.07
N LEU A 37 17.67 0.68 8.47
CA LEU A 37 16.42 -0.07 8.75
C LEU A 37 16.39 -0.56 10.21
N LYS A 38 17.50 -1.05 10.73
CA LYS A 38 17.62 -1.44 12.14
C LYS A 38 17.43 -0.27 13.10
N GLN A 39 17.97 0.91 12.78
CA GLN A 39 17.75 2.14 13.56
C GLN A 39 16.29 2.62 13.45
N ALA A 40 15.68 2.43 12.28
CA ALA A 40 14.27 2.74 12.08
C ALA A 40 13.36 1.83 12.91
N ASP A 41 13.71 0.56 13.14
CA ASP A 41 12.99 -0.38 14.04
C ASP A 41 11.46 -0.24 13.94
N ALA A 42 10.94 -0.37 12.71
CA ALA A 42 9.53 -0.19 12.45
C ALA A 42 8.76 -1.50 12.56
N ASP A 43 7.48 -1.43 12.92
CA ASP A 43 6.60 -2.60 12.92
C ASP A 43 6.28 -3.07 11.49
N VAL A 44 6.27 -2.12 10.56
CA VAL A 44 5.96 -2.32 9.15
C VAL A 44 6.98 -1.57 8.29
N PHE A 45 7.55 -2.26 7.30
CA PHE A 45 8.31 -1.67 6.20
C PHE A 45 7.59 -1.89 4.88
N CYS A 46 7.41 -0.82 4.12
CA CYS A 46 6.82 -0.81 2.79
C CYS A 46 7.92 -0.43 1.79
N PHE A 47 8.44 -1.42 1.06
CA PHE A 47 9.54 -1.23 0.12
C PHE A 47 9.05 -1.05 -1.31
N GLN A 48 9.75 -0.20 -2.06
CA GLN A 48 9.64 -0.10 -3.52
C GLN A 48 10.98 -0.47 -4.15
N GLU A 49 10.92 -0.98 -5.39
CA GLU A 49 12.06 -1.48 -6.14
C GLU A 49 12.87 -2.54 -5.39
N VAL A 50 12.17 -3.51 -4.80
CA VAL A 50 12.77 -4.59 -4.01
C VAL A 50 12.78 -5.91 -4.77
N LEU A 51 13.90 -6.63 -4.69
CA LEU A 51 14.05 -7.98 -5.19
C LEU A 51 13.34 -8.96 -4.25
N THR A 52 12.05 -9.14 -4.47
CA THR A 52 11.17 -9.96 -3.62
C THR A 52 11.17 -11.46 -4.01
N GLY A 53 10.59 -12.31 -3.14
CA GLY A 53 10.32 -13.74 -3.33
C GLY A 53 11.59 -14.58 -3.39
N GLU A 54 11.99 -15.21 -4.50
CA GLU A 54 13.17 -16.09 -4.51
C GLU A 54 14.51 -15.40 -4.17
N PHE A 55 14.54 -14.06 -4.16
CA PHE A 55 15.69 -13.26 -3.71
C PHE A 55 15.61 -12.89 -2.23
N GLU A 56 14.42 -12.82 -1.63
CA GLU A 56 14.21 -12.49 -0.22
C GLU A 56 15.01 -11.26 0.27
N GLN A 57 15.16 -10.22 -0.57
CA GLN A 57 16.00 -9.06 -0.24
C GLN A 57 15.53 -8.38 1.05
N GLU A 58 14.22 -8.36 1.31
CA GLU A 58 13.61 -7.88 2.54
C GLU A 58 14.16 -8.62 3.76
N LEU A 59 14.18 -9.96 3.74
CA LEU A 59 14.64 -10.77 4.86
C LEU A 59 16.16 -10.68 5.03
N GLN A 60 16.91 -10.53 3.95
CA GLN A 60 18.34 -10.25 4.01
C GLN A 60 18.65 -8.88 4.64
N LEU A 61 17.71 -7.94 4.58
CA LEU A 61 17.83 -6.60 5.15
C LEU A 61 17.33 -6.52 6.59
N LEU A 62 16.17 -7.14 6.87
CA LEU A 62 15.43 -7.01 8.13
C LEU A 62 15.65 -8.16 9.10
N GLY A 63 15.99 -9.36 8.60
CA GLY A 63 16.05 -10.59 9.39
C GLY A 63 14.72 -11.36 9.43
N PRO A 64 14.69 -12.51 10.14
CA PRO A 64 13.59 -13.48 10.08
C PRO A 64 12.34 -13.09 10.89
N ASP A 65 12.40 -12.02 11.69
CA ASP A 65 11.29 -11.60 12.55
C ASP A 65 10.14 -10.92 11.79
N TYR A 66 10.33 -10.68 10.48
CA TYR A 66 9.32 -10.07 9.61
C TYR A 66 8.66 -11.10 8.70
N HIS A 67 7.34 -10.98 8.56
CA HIS A 67 6.56 -11.65 7.53
C HIS A 67 6.47 -10.77 6.30
N VAL A 68 6.88 -11.30 5.14
CA VAL A 68 6.94 -10.56 3.87
C VAL A 68 5.73 -10.87 3.00
N HIS A 69 5.06 -9.82 2.56
CA HIS A 69 3.99 -9.84 1.57
C HIS A 69 4.51 -9.21 0.28
N GLU A 70 4.75 -10.06 -0.72
CA GLU A 70 5.36 -9.67 -1.98
C GLU A 70 4.36 -9.20 -3.05
N CYS A 71 4.77 -8.20 -3.83
CA CYS A 71 4.09 -7.77 -5.04
C CYS A 71 5.06 -7.76 -6.22
N ARG A 72 4.82 -8.67 -7.16
CA ARG A 72 5.58 -8.78 -8.40
C ARG A 72 4.78 -8.17 -9.55
N ALA A 73 4.51 -6.88 -9.43
CA ALA A 73 3.65 -6.11 -10.34
C ALA A 73 4.03 -6.34 -11.80
N ALA A 74 5.32 -6.31 -12.12
CA ALA A 74 5.80 -6.48 -13.48
C ALA A 74 5.46 -7.87 -14.05
N LEU A 75 5.80 -8.93 -13.33
CA LEU A 75 5.49 -10.31 -13.75
C LEU A 75 3.99 -10.56 -13.82
N GLN A 76 3.20 -10.00 -12.91
CA GLN A 76 1.74 -10.15 -12.92
C GLN A 76 1.13 -9.44 -14.14
N HIS A 77 1.56 -8.21 -14.42
CA HIS A 77 1.14 -7.46 -15.61
C HIS A 77 1.50 -8.21 -16.89
N LEU A 78 2.75 -8.65 -17.04
CA LEU A 78 3.19 -9.44 -18.20
C LEU A 78 2.35 -10.71 -18.37
N SER A 79 2.14 -11.44 -17.28
CA SER A 79 1.35 -12.69 -17.32
C SER A 79 -0.10 -12.46 -17.73
N ALA A 80 -0.69 -11.31 -17.39
CA ALA A 80 -2.06 -10.98 -17.74
C ALA A 80 -2.21 -10.37 -19.14
N SER A 81 -1.13 -9.80 -19.70
CA SER A 81 -1.16 -9.05 -20.96
C SER A 81 -1.35 -9.93 -22.22
N SER A 82 -0.79 -11.15 -22.23
CA SER A 82 -0.80 -12.01 -23.42
C SER A 82 -0.38 -13.45 -23.09
N LEU A 83 -0.65 -14.38 -24.01
CA LEU A 83 -0.17 -15.77 -23.91
C LEU A 83 1.38 -15.85 -23.88
N LEU A 84 2.04 -15.01 -24.69
CA LEU A 84 3.50 -14.93 -24.70
C LEU A 84 4.04 -14.40 -23.38
N GLY A 85 3.40 -13.37 -22.80
CA GLY A 85 3.73 -12.86 -21.48
C GLY A 85 3.55 -13.90 -20.38
N ALA A 86 2.44 -14.67 -20.41
CA ALA A 86 2.22 -15.79 -19.49
C ALA A 86 3.30 -16.88 -19.62
N ALA A 87 3.68 -17.23 -20.86
CA ALA A 87 4.75 -18.19 -21.12
C ALA A 87 6.10 -17.69 -20.60
N TYR A 88 6.46 -16.42 -20.88
CA TYR A 88 7.66 -15.78 -20.37
C TYR A 88 7.72 -15.81 -18.84
N VAL A 89 6.65 -15.40 -18.15
CA VAL A 89 6.59 -15.40 -16.67
C VAL A 89 6.72 -16.80 -16.10
N SER A 90 6.08 -17.80 -16.72
CA SER A 90 6.22 -19.20 -16.33
C SER A 90 7.67 -19.68 -16.46
N SER A 91 8.33 -19.36 -17.57
CA SER A 91 9.74 -19.67 -17.80
C SER A 91 10.65 -18.97 -16.79
N ILE A 92 10.46 -17.68 -16.53
CA ILE A 92 11.23 -16.94 -15.52
C ILE A 92 11.06 -17.56 -14.14
N ARG A 93 9.83 -17.88 -13.71
CA ARG A 93 9.58 -18.55 -12.44
C ARG A 93 10.24 -19.92 -12.36
N ALA A 94 10.25 -20.68 -13.45
CA ALA A 94 10.96 -21.96 -13.51
C ALA A 94 12.47 -21.77 -13.37
N LEU A 95 13.04 -20.77 -14.05
CA LEU A 95 14.46 -20.44 -13.94
C LEU A 95 14.83 -19.98 -12.54
N LEU A 96 14.04 -19.11 -11.90
CA LEU A 96 14.30 -18.59 -10.55
C LEU A 96 14.33 -19.68 -9.45
N ARG A 97 13.91 -20.91 -9.74
CA ARG A 97 14.08 -22.04 -8.80
C ARG A 97 15.52 -22.48 -8.64
N PHE A 98 16.39 -22.17 -9.60
CA PHE A 98 17.81 -22.53 -9.54
C PHE A 98 18.64 -21.34 -9.05
N SER A 99 19.64 -21.58 -8.19
CA SER A 99 20.45 -20.49 -7.63
C SER A 99 21.36 -19.84 -8.68
N TRP A 100 21.96 -20.63 -9.56
CA TRP A 100 22.88 -20.13 -10.60
C TRP A 100 22.20 -19.21 -11.61
N THR A 101 20.94 -19.48 -11.96
CA THR A 101 20.13 -18.61 -12.84
C THR A 101 19.76 -17.31 -12.15
N ARG A 102 19.53 -17.28 -10.83
CA ARG A 102 19.27 -16.04 -10.09
C ARG A 102 20.45 -15.08 -10.23
N SER A 103 21.67 -15.57 -10.04
CA SER A 103 22.89 -14.76 -10.21
C SER A 103 23.02 -14.21 -11.63
N LEU A 104 22.72 -15.04 -12.64
CA LEU A 104 22.72 -14.59 -14.03
C LEU A 104 21.66 -13.51 -14.28
N LEU A 105 20.42 -13.76 -13.87
CA LEU A 105 19.30 -12.84 -14.08
C LEU A 105 19.60 -11.48 -13.45
N VAL A 106 20.16 -11.47 -12.23
CA VAL A 106 20.52 -10.25 -11.49
C VAL A 106 21.48 -9.34 -12.28
N SER A 107 22.36 -9.92 -13.10
CA SER A 107 23.30 -9.16 -13.95
C SER A 107 22.68 -8.65 -15.25
N LEU A 108 21.47 -9.10 -15.62
CA LEU A 108 20.86 -8.76 -16.90
C LEU A 108 20.51 -7.28 -17.06
N PRO A 109 19.91 -6.57 -16.07
CA PRO A 109 19.54 -5.17 -16.24
C PRO A 109 20.73 -4.30 -16.66
N GLU A 110 21.84 -4.36 -15.91
CA GLU A 110 23.06 -3.61 -16.21
C GLU A 110 23.66 -4.00 -17.56
N SER A 111 23.70 -5.30 -17.88
CA SER A 111 24.21 -5.79 -19.16
C SER A 111 23.38 -5.30 -20.35
N VAL A 112 22.05 -5.31 -20.22
CA VAL A 112 21.12 -4.84 -21.26
C VAL A 112 21.22 -3.34 -21.42
N GLU A 113 21.36 -2.60 -20.33
CA GLU A 113 21.49 -1.14 -20.36
C GLU A 113 22.82 -0.71 -21.00
N GLY A 114 23.94 -1.29 -20.58
CA GLY A 114 25.25 -1.03 -21.18
C GLY A 114 25.31 -1.39 -22.67
N TRP A 115 24.68 -2.50 -23.07
CA TRP A 115 24.55 -2.86 -24.48
C TRP A 115 23.71 -1.83 -25.26
N ARG A 116 22.60 -1.36 -24.68
CA ARG A 116 21.69 -0.36 -25.26
C ARG A 116 22.43 0.96 -25.50
N GLU A 117 23.18 1.43 -24.51
CA GLU A 117 23.98 2.66 -24.58
C GLU A 117 25.09 2.55 -25.62
N GLN A 118 25.86 1.46 -25.59
CA GLN A 118 26.95 1.21 -26.54
C GLN A 118 26.48 1.28 -28.01
N HIS A 119 25.24 0.85 -28.27
CA HIS A 119 24.64 0.81 -29.60
C HIS A 119 23.67 1.97 -29.87
N GLN A 120 23.55 2.93 -28.96
CA GLN A 120 22.64 4.09 -29.06
C GLN A 120 21.20 3.69 -29.39
N LEU A 121 20.74 2.57 -28.83
CA LEU A 121 19.41 2.02 -29.12
C LEU A 121 18.34 2.82 -28.39
N ALA A 122 17.39 3.35 -29.15
CA ALA A 122 16.25 4.11 -28.65
C ALA A 122 14.91 3.53 -29.17
N GLY A 123 13.81 3.99 -28.57
CA GLY A 123 12.46 3.63 -28.99
C GLY A 123 11.88 2.38 -28.30
N ASN A 124 10.63 2.05 -28.65
CA ASN A 124 9.80 1.10 -27.90
C ASN A 124 10.40 -0.29 -27.76
N TRP A 125 11.13 -0.77 -28.77
CA TRP A 125 11.71 -2.12 -28.73
C TRP A 125 12.87 -2.22 -27.74
N SER A 126 13.71 -1.18 -27.66
CA SER A 126 14.79 -1.09 -26.67
C SER A 126 14.25 -1.01 -25.24
N ARG A 127 13.17 -0.23 -25.04
CA ARG A 127 12.48 -0.13 -23.75
C ARG A 127 11.89 -1.47 -23.33
N LEU A 128 11.24 -2.18 -24.26
CA LEU A 128 10.70 -3.52 -23.98
C LEU A 128 11.78 -4.51 -23.52
N LEU A 129 12.97 -4.51 -24.16
CA LEU A 129 14.06 -5.39 -23.74
C LEU A 129 14.55 -5.09 -22.32
N ARG A 130 14.75 -3.80 -22.01
CA ARG A 130 15.11 -3.34 -20.67
C ARG A 130 14.05 -3.74 -19.65
N ASP A 131 12.78 -3.50 -19.96
CA ASP A 131 11.67 -3.81 -19.07
C ASP A 131 11.54 -5.32 -18.85
N LEU A 132 11.78 -6.16 -19.86
CA LEU A 132 11.86 -7.62 -19.72
C LEU A 132 13.08 -8.07 -18.89
N ALA A 133 14.19 -7.33 -18.92
CA ALA A 133 15.35 -7.62 -18.07
C ALA A 133 15.07 -7.24 -16.61
N ILE A 134 14.31 -6.17 -16.38
CA ILE A 134 14.00 -5.64 -15.04
C ILE A 134 12.78 -6.33 -14.41
N ALA A 135 11.83 -6.82 -15.20
CA ALA A 135 10.58 -7.39 -14.72
C ALA A 135 10.70 -8.48 -13.63
N PRO A 136 11.72 -9.36 -13.61
CA PRO A 136 11.91 -10.31 -12.51
C PRO A 136 12.25 -9.65 -11.17
N PHE A 137 12.77 -8.42 -11.19
CA PHE A 137 13.26 -7.67 -10.03
C PHE A 137 12.32 -6.56 -9.60
N TYR A 138 11.47 -6.07 -10.51
CA TYR A 138 10.58 -4.97 -10.22
C TYR A 138 9.42 -5.41 -9.33
N GLY A 139 9.58 -5.16 -8.04
CA GLY A 139 8.62 -5.51 -7.02
C GLY A 139 8.49 -4.45 -5.95
N ASN A 140 7.37 -4.53 -5.25
CA ASN A 140 7.11 -3.84 -4.00
C ASN A 140 6.88 -4.90 -2.93
N SER A 141 7.05 -4.56 -1.66
CA SER A 141 6.65 -5.47 -0.59
C SER A 141 6.22 -4.75 0.68
N ILE A 142 5.52 -5.48 1.54
CA ILE A 142 5.15 -5.08 2.89
C ILE A 142 5.74 -6.15 3.79
N ALA A 143 6.74 -5.78 4.58
CA ALA A 143 7.30 -6.62 5.61
C ALA A 143 6.74 -6.16 6.97
N THR A 144 6.14 -7.07 7.73
CA THR A 144 5.50 -6.73 9.02
C THR A 144 5.80 -7.79 10.07
N ARG A 145 6.04 -7.33 11.31
CA ARG A 145 6.11 -8.21 12.50
C ARG A 145 4.76 -8.33 13.22
N LEU A 146 3.74 -7.64 12.72
CA LEU A 146 2.39 -7.65 13.30
C LEU A 146 1.60 -8.87 12.83
N PRO A 147 0.65 -9.39 13.65
CA PRO A 147 -0.24 -10.46 13.23
C PRO A 147 -1.06 -10.05 12.01
N ALA A 148 -0.89 -10.77 10.90
CA ALA A 148 -1.72 -10.60 9.71
C ALA A 148 -3.15 -11.09 9.97
N ALA A 149 -4.12 -10.35 9.43
CA ALA A 149 -5.53 -10.66 9.57
C ALA A 149 -6.15 -10.99 8.22
N GLN A 150 -6.93 -12.07 8.17
CA GLN A 150 -7.83 -12.32 7.05
C GLN A 150 -9.19 -11.74 7.41
N LEU A 151 -9.42 -10.47 7.06
CA LEU A 151 -10.76 -9.92 7.07
C LEU A 151 -11.53 -10.52 5.88
N GLN A 152 -12.55 -11.31 6.16
CA GLN A 152 -13.51 -11.65 5.12
C GLN A 152 -14.25 -10.36 4.73
N PRO A 153 -14.40 -10.05 3.43
CA PRO A 153 -15.29 -8.96 3.04
C PRO A 153 -16.68 -9.23 3.62
N PRO A 154 -17.40 -8.19 4.08
CA PRO A 154 -18.76 -8.37 4.58
C PRO A 154 -19.56 -9.11 3.52
N GLN A 155 -20.06 -10.30 3.86
CA GLN A 155 -20.94 -11.04 2.96
C GLN A 155 -22.14 -10.14 2.69
N SER A 156 -22.31 -9.72 1.43
CA SER A 156 -23.48 -8.94 1.03
C SER A 156 -24.72 -9.74 1.43
N SER A 157 -25.46 -9.24 2.41
CA SER A 157 -26.64 -9.90 2.99
C SER A 157 -27.86 -9.93 2.04
N ASN A 158 -27.64 -9.90 0.73
CA ASN A 158 -28.67 -9.68 -0.29
C ASN A 158 -28.81 -10.80 -1.33
N GLN A 159 -28.33 -12.02 -1.05
CA GLN A 159 -28.55 -13.18 -1.95
C GLN A 159 -29.37 -14.34 -1.36
N GLN A 160 -30.09 -14.12 -0.25
CA GLN A 160 -31.05 -15.11 0.28
C GLN A 160 -32.50 -14.61 0.18
N SER A 161 -32.99 -14.31 -1.04
CA SER A 161 -34.43 -14.23 -1.29
C SER A 161 -34.81 -14.22 -2.78
N SER A 162 -34.47 -15.25 -3.55
CA SER A 162 -35.24 -15.63 -4.76
C SER A 162 -34.70 -16.90 -5.41
N SER A 163 -35.11 -18.06 -4.92
CA SER A 163 -35.07 -19.29 -5.72
C SER A 163 -36.35 -20.09 -5.46
N SER A 164 -37.43 -19.68 -6.10
CA SER A 164 -38.63 -20.49 -6.26
C SER A 164 -39.21 -20.27 -7.66
N SER A 165 -39.20 -21.34 -8.47
CA SER A 165 -39.81 -21.50 -9.80
C SER A 165 -39.17 -20.63 -10.91
N SER A 166 -38.96 -21.09 -12.14
CA SER A 166 -39.65 -22.11 -12.92
C SER A 166 -38.73 -22.64 -14.02
N SER A 167 -38.87 -23.94 -14.27
CA SER A 167 -38.31 -24.66 -15.40
C SER A 167 -39.13 -24.40 -16.66
N SER A 168 -38.51 -23.95 -17.75
CA SER A 168 -39.02 -24.20 -19.10
C SER A 168 -37.89 -24.33 -20.11
N LYS A 169 -38.02 -25.41 -20.89
CA LYS A 169 -37.20 -25.81 -22.04
C LYS A 169 -37.32 -24.80 -23.17
N ALA A 170 -36.22 -24.56 -23.90
CA ALA A 170 -36.28 -24.39 -25.35
C ALA A 170 -34.91 -24.69 -25.97
N ALA A 171 -34.94 -25.55 -26.99
CA ALA A 171 -33.83 -26.01 -27.80
C ALA A 171 -33.65 -25.13 -29.05
N GLY A 172 -32.45 -25.21 -29.64
CA GLY A 172 -32.22 -24.98 -31.08
C GLY A 172 -31.88 -23.54 -31.46
N LEU A 173 -30.70 -23.29 -32.02
CA LEU A 173 -30.38 -23.56 -33.43
C LEU A 173 -28.93 -23.12 -33.71
N ALA A 174 -28.20 -24.01 -34.39
CA ALA A 174 -26.97 -23.67 -35.08
C ALA A 174 -27.30 -22.87 -36.35
N GLY A 175 -26.49 -21.85 -36.64
CA GLY A 175 -26.56 -21.05 -37.85
C GLY A 175 -25.21 -20.44 -38.16
N SER A 176 -24.46 -21.10 -39.04
CA SER A 176 -23.23 -20.63 -39.65
C SER A 176 -23.55 -19.61 -40.75
N ILE A 177 -22.86 -18.46 -40.78
CA ILE A 177 -22.64 -17.69 -42.01
C ILE A 177 -21.20 -17.16 -42.01
N ALA A 178 -20.41 -17.70 -42.93
CA ALA A 178 -19.17 -17.12 -43.43
C ALA A 178 -19.50 -16.07 -44.51
N GLY A 179 -18.71 -14.99 -44.58
CA GLY A 179 -18.86 -13.96 -45.61
C GLY A 179 -17.71 -12.94 -45.63
N CYS A 180 -16.71 -13.25 -46.46
CA CYS A 180 -15.71 -12.43 -47.17
C CYS A 180 -15.45 -10.95 -46.82
N CYS A 181 -14.14 -10.69 -46.62
CA CYS A 181 -13.27 -9.69 -47.26
C CYS A 181 -13.87 -8.36 -47.78
N SER A 182 -13.32 -7.23 -47.31
CA SER A 182 -12.45 -6.34 -48.11
C SER A 182 -11.87 -5.18 -47.28
N SER A 183 -10.65 -4.81 -47.68
CA SER A 183 -9.78 -3.70 -47.30
C SER A 183 -10.40 -2.32 -47.04
N ALA A 184 -9.85 -1.57 -46.07
CA ALA A 184 -9.12 -0.31 -46.31
C ALA A 184 -8.61 0.34 -45.01
N SER A 185 -7.43 0.95 -45.14
CA SER A 185 -6.70 1.82 -44.24
C SER A 185 -7.53 2.83 -43.43
N SER A 186 -7.23 2.96 -42.14
CA SER A 186 -7.17 4.26 -41.45
C SER A 186 -6.51 4.14 -40.08
N SER A 187 -5.75 5.17 -39.75
CA SER A 187 -5.20 5.54 -38.46
C SER A 187 -6.17 5.36 -37.27
N GLY A 188 -5.70 4.73 -36.19
CA GLY A 188 -6.27 4.79 -34.83
C GLY A 188 -5.13 4.55 -33.84
N GLY A 189 -4.87 5.39 -32.83
CA GLY A 189 -5.85 5.87 -31.87
C GLY A 189 -6.16 4.73 -30.92
N TRP A 190 -5.26 4.47 -29.95
CA TRP A 190 -5.50 3.44 -28.93
C TRP A 190 -6.61 3.95 -28.01
N GLY A 191 -7.83 3.52 -28.33
CA GLY A 191 -9.02 3.74 -27.54
C GLY A 191 -8.97 2.95 -26.23
N THR A 192 -9.55 3.58 -25.22
CA THR A 192 -9.86 3.04 -23.90
C THR A 192 -10.59 1.70 -24.00
N SER A 193 -9.96 0.61 -23.56
CA SER A 193 -10.62 -0.69 -23.41
C SER A 193 -11.42 -0.74 -22.11
N SER A 194 -12.72 -0.91 -22.29
CA SER A 194 -13.73 -1.26 -21.29
C SER A 194 -13.33 -2.52 -20.51
N TRP A 195 -13.45 -2.44 -19.18
CA TRP A 195 -13.18 -3.54 -18.26
C TRP A 195 -14.38 -4.48 -18.21
N GLY A 196 -14.22 -5.68 -18.77
CA GLY A 196 -15.19 -6.77 -18.66
C GLY A 196 -14.50 -8.02 -18.15
N SER A 197 -14.66 -8.32 -16.86
CA SER A 197 -14.15 -9.53 -16.23
C SER A 197 -15.10 -10.71 -16.49
N SER A 198 -14.60 -11.74 -17.14
CA SER A 198 -15.13 -13.10 -17.10
C SER A 198 -13.95 -14.08 -16.98
N TRP A 199 -14.25 -15.30 -16.55
CA TRP A 199 -13.40 -16.51 -16.41
C TRP A 199 -13.15 -17.02 -14.97
N GLY A 200 -14.04 -17.92 -14.54
CA GLY A 200 -13.74 -19.35 -14.38
C GLY A 200 -12.68 -19.81 -13.37
N GLY A 201 -13.15 -20.26 -12.20
CA GLY A 201 -12.64 -21.45 -11.49
C GLY A 201 -11.16 -21.49 -11.11
N SER A 202 -10.72 -20.58 -10.23
CA SER A 202 -9.41 -20.66 -9.56
C SER A 202 -9.60 -20.97 -8.07
N SER A 203 -8.70 -21.78 -7.50
CA SER A 203 -8.66 -22.13 -6.08
C SER A 203 -8.81 -20.89 -5.17
N SER A 204 -9.53 -21.01 -4.06
CA SER A 204 -9.88 -19.90 -3.17
C SER A 204 -8.69 -19.06 -2.69
N LYS A 205 -7.48 -19.65 -2.56
CA LYS A 205 -6.25 -18.92 -2.21
C LYS A 205 -5.73 -18.02 -3.33
N ALA A 206 -5.79 -18.45 -4.59
CA ALA A 206 -5.36 -17.64 -5.72
C ALA A 206 -6.36 -16.51 -6.03
N ALA A 207 -7.66 -16.75 -5.83
CA ALA A 207 -8.68 -15.71 -5.90
C ALA A 207 -8.55 -14.66 -4.77
N ALA A 208 -8.21 -15.08 -3.55
CA ALA A 208 -7.93 -14.16 -2.45
C ALA A 208 -6.65 -13.34 -2.68
N ALA A 209 -5.57 -13.96 -3.17
CA ALA A 209 -4.34 -13.25 -3.54
C ALA A 209 -4.55 -12.23 -4.68
N ALA A 210 -5.50 -12.47 -5.58
CA ALA A 210 -5.89 -11.51 -6.61
C ALA A 210 -6.71 -10.32 -6.06
N ALA A 211 -7.36 -10.46 -4.91
CA ALA A 211 -8.12 -9.38 -4.28
C ALA A 211 -7.22 -8.35 -3.57
N ASP A 212 -6.03 -8.76 -3.13
CA ASP A 212 -5.10 -7.94 -2.35
C ASP A 212 -4.05 -7.21 -3.20
N LEU A 213 -4.19 -7.29 -4.52
CA LEU A 213 -3.38 -6.59 -5.49
C LEU A 213 -4.26 -5.86 -6.51
N LEU A 214 -3.94 -4.60 -6.77
CA LEU A 214 -4.50 -3.80 -7.85
C LEU A 214 -3.41 -3.50 -8.88
N VAL A 215 -3.58 -4.00 -10.12
CA VAL A 215 -2.69 -3.64 -11.24
C VAL A 215 -3.08 -2.27 -11.79
N LEU A 216 -2.11 -1.39 -11.93
CA LEU A 216 -2.29 0.03 -12.28
C LEU A 216 -1.78 0.40 -13.69
N GLY A 217 -1.36 -0.60 -14.47
CA GLY A 217 -0.72 -0.43 -15.79
C GLY A 217 0.80 -0.29 -15.68
N ASP A 218 1.52 -0.50 -16.80
CA ASP A 218 2.97 -0.24 -16.95
C ASP A 218 3.84 -0.71 -15.78
N PHE A 219 3.65 -1.98 -15.38
CA PHE A 219 4.37 -2.61 -14.25
C PHE A 219 4.14 -1.95 -12.88
N ARG A 220 3.15 -1.06 -12.76
CA ARG A 220 2.72 -0.48 -11.49
C ARG A 220 1.59 -1.28 -10.89
N ALA A 221 1.62 -1.39 -9.57
CA ALA A 221 0.55 -1.98 -8.80
C ALA A 221 0.49 -1.38 -7.40
N ALA A 222 -0.65 -1.55 -6.75
CA ALA A 222 -0.80 -1.39 -5.31
C ALA A 222 -1.07 -2.75 -4.68
N GLN A 223 -0.43 -3.03 -3.56
CA GLN A 223 -0.72 -4.19 -2.73
C GLN A 223 -1.27 -3.77 -1.39
N ARG A 224 -2.04 -4.64 -0.74
CA ARG A 224 -2.55 -4.38 0.62
C ARG A 224 -2.38 -5.56 1.56
N VAL A 225 -2.27 -5.25 2.85
CA VAL A 225 -2.22 -6.21 3.95
C VAL A 225 -3.05 -5.68 5.10
N CYS A 226 -3.91 -6.50 5.69
CA CYS A 226 -4.61 -6.14 6.92
C CYS A 226 -3.84 -6.63 8.14
N VAL A 227 -3.62 -5.75 9.12
CA VAL A 227 -2.99 -6.08 10.40
C VAL A 227 -3.96 -5.89 11.56
N GLN A 228 -3.82 -6.73 12.58
CA GLN A 228 -4.55 -6.62 13.84
C GLN A 228 -3.74 -5.85 14.87
N LEU A 229 -4.38 -4.87 15.51
CA LEU A 229 -3.82 -4.11 16.62
C LEU A 229 -4.65 -4.36 17.87
N ARG A 230 -4.01 -4.83 18.95
CA ARG A 230 -4.68 -5.00 20.24
C ARG A 230 -4.69 -3.68 20.98
N LEU A 231 -5.88 -3.12 21.20
CA LEU A 231 -6.05 -1.88 21.93
C LEU A 231 -5.89 -2.17 23.42
N SER A 232 -4.99 -1.43 24.05
CA SER A 232 -4.75 -1.50 25.49
C SER A 232 -5.38 -0.29 26.18
N PRO A 233 -5.97 -0.45 27.38
CA PRO A 233 -6.45 0.69 28.17
C PRO A 233 -5.33 1.73 28.37
N ALA A 234 -5.70 3.00 28.44
CA ALA A 234 -4.72 4.06 28.72
C ALA A 234 -3.99 3.78 30.05
N PRO A 235 -2.66 3.93 30.10
CA PRO A 235 -1.91 3.76 31.34
C PRO A 235 -2.39 4.78 32.38
N GLY A 236 -3.08 4.32 33.42
CA GLY A 236 -3.64 5.16 34.49
C GLY A 236 -5.13 4.96 34.79
N THR A 237 -5.89 4.26 33.94
CA THR A 237 -7.30 3.89 34.21
C THR A 237 -7.45 2.48 34.81
N ALA A 238 -6.42 1.98 35.50
CA ALA A 238 -6.56 0.76 36.27
C ALA A 238 -7.72 0.96 37.27
N PRO A 239 -8.73 0.06 37.28
CA PRO A 239 -9.76 0.13 38.30
C PRO A 239 -9.03 0.06 39.64
N GLN A 240 -9.23 1.09 40.48
CA GLN A 240 -8.86 0.98 41.88
C GLN A 240 -9.49 -0.32 42.36
N GLN A 241 -8.64 -1.32 42.63
CA GLN A 241 -9.07 -2.47 43.40
C GLN A 241 -9.58 -1.87 44.69
N GLN A 242 -10.90 -1.78 44.83
CA GLN A 242 -11.52 -1.58 46.13
C GLN A 242 -10.98 -2.72 46.95
N GLN A 243 -10.02 -2.42 47.83
CA GLN A 243 -9.68 -3.28 48.94
C GLN A 243 -10.99 -3.46 49.69
N GLN A 244 -11.68 -4.56 49.40
CA GLN A 244 -12.69 -5.11 50.27
C GLN A 244 -11.99 -5.31 51.60
N GLN A 245 -12.20 -4.38 52.51
CA GLN A 245 -11.95 -4.60 53.92
C GLN A 245 -12.81 -5.79 54.29
N GLN A 246 -12.15 -6.93 54.50
CA GLN A 246 -12.70 -8.12 55.13
C GLN A 246 -13.33 -7.67 56.45
N PHE A 247 -14.65 -7.62 56.47
CA PHE A 247 -15.44 -7.62 57.69
C PHE A 247 -15.80 -9.08 57.96
N ASP A 248 -15.24 -9.63 59.01
CA ASP A 248 -15.51 -10.98 59.48
C ASP A 248 -16.95 -11.05 59.99
N GLY A 249 -17.83 -11.61 59.18
CA GLY A 249 -19.25 -11.78 59.51
C GLY A 249 -19.81 -13.00 58.78
N SER A 250 -19.90 -14.12 59.51
CA SER A 250 -20.48 -15.39 59.08
C SER A 250 -21.85 -15.24 58.42
N GLY A 251 -21.96 -15.60 57.15
CA GLY A 251 -23.24 -15.71 56.45
C GLY A 251 -23.07 -16.29 55.04
N SER A 252 -23.60 -17.49 54.82
CA SER A 252 -23.70 -18.18 53.53
C SER A 252 -24.23 -17.30 52.41
N ALA A 253 -23.52 -17.18 51.28
CA ALA A 253 -24.10 -16.87 49.99
C ALA A 253 -23.14 -17.16 48.82
N VAL A 254 -23.58 -18.08 47.95
CA VAL A 254 -23.44 -18.15 46.49
C VAL A 254 -22.22 -17.45 45.86
N GLU A 255 -21.24 -18.26 45.46
CA GLU A 255 -20.18 -17.85 44.54
C GLU A 255 -20.74 -17.66 43.12
N HIS A 256 -21.07 -16.41 42.76
CA HIS A 256 -21.14 -15.99 41.36
C HIS A 256 -19.78 -15.39 40.97
N GLY A 257 -18.85 -16.25 40.55
CA GLY A 257 -17.62 -15.84 39.90
C GLY A 257 -17.92 -15.26 38.52
N SER A 258 -18.17 -13.95 38.44
CA SER A 258 -18.12 -13.22 37.17
C SER A 258 -16.66 -12.95 36.82
N SER A 259 -16.03 -13.90 36.14
CA SER A 259 -14.80 -13.65 35.42
C SER A 259 -15.10 -12.68 34.27
N SER A 260 -15.06 -11.37 34.54
CA SER A 260 -15.04 -10.36 33.50
C SER A 260 -13.69 -10.44 32.79
N SER A 261 -13.54 -11.39 31.88
CA SER A 261 -12.45 -11.38 30.92
C SER A 261 -12.62 -10.11 30.08
N SER A 262 -11.81 -9.10 30.37
CA SER A 262 -11.71 -7.92 29.50
C SER A 262 -11.17 -8.42 28.17
N SER A 263 -12.06 -8.76 27.24
CA SER A 263 -11.68 -9.06 25.87
C SER A 263 -10.99 -7.82 25.33
N SER A 264 -9.67 -7.88 25.15
CA SER A 264 -8.91 -6.78 24.55
C SER A 264 -9.55 -6.46 23.20
N GLU A 265 -9.99 -5.21 23.04
CA GLU A 265 -10.57 -4.74 21.79
C GLU A 265 -9.51 -4.80 20.69
N VAL A 266 -9.90 -5.25 19.50
CA VAL A 266 -9.00 -5.39 18.35
C VAL A 266 -9.41 -4.41 17.28
N ALA A 267 -8.48 -3.57 16.84
CA ALA A 267 -8.63 -2.71 15.69
C ALA A 267 -7.94 -3.34 14.47
N TYR A 268 -8.55 -3.18 13.30
CA TYR A 268 -7.99 -3.62 12.03
C TYR A 268 -7.51 -2.42 11.24
N VAL A 269 -6.29 -2.49 10.69
CA VAL A 269 -5.73 -1.43 9.84
C VAL A 269 -5.28 -2.05 8.52
N TRP A 270 -5.67 -1.43 7.41
CA TRP A 270 -5.14 -1.81 6.09
C TRP A 270 -3.88 -1.02 5.79
N LEU A 271 -2.81 -1.73 5.46
CA LEU A 271 -1.57 -1.19 4.93
C LEU A 271 -1.64 -1.31 3.41
N VAL A 272 -1.38 -0.23 2.68
CA VAL A 272 -1.33 -0.21 1.22
C VAL A 272 0.05 0.28 0.81
N ASN A 273 0.71 -0.44 -0.08
CA ASN A 273 2.01 -0.05 -0.63
C ASN A 273 1.94 0.02 -2.16
N THR A 274 2.51 1.06 -2.75
CA THR A 274 2.53 1.25 -4.20
C THR A 274 3.82 1.94 -4.66
N HIS A 275 4.03 1.89 -5.98
CA HIS A 275 5.01 2.70 -6.69
C HIS A 275 4.30 3.22 -7.94
N LEU A 276 4.07 4.53 -8.02
CA LEU A 276 3.29 5.12 -9.12
C LEU A 276 4.14 5.41 -10.36
N ASP A 277 3.47 5.79 -11.44
CA ASP A 277 4.12 6.16 -12.70
C ASP A 277 5.11 7.31 -12.54
N HIS A 278 6.31 7.17 -13.10
CA HIS A 278 7.37 8.17 -13.01
C HIS A 278 7.25 9.26 -14.09
N ALA A 279 6.51 9.01 -15.17
CA ALA A 279 6.57 9.83 -16.37
C ALA A 279 5.45 10.89 -16.47
N ALA A 280 4.24 10.59 -16.02
CA ALA A 280 3.07 11.42 -16.30
C ALA A 280 2.17 11.66 -15.08
N ALA A 281 2.03 12.94 -14.71
CA ALA A 281 1.21 13.39 -13.58
C ALA A 281 -0.27 13.00 -13.68
N ASP A 282 -0.85 12.99 -14.89
CA ASP A 282 -2.25 12.58 -15.10
C ASP A 282 -2.44 11.06 -14.88
N ILE A 283 -1.44 10.25 -15.23
CA ILE A 283 -1.42 8.82 -14.94
C ILE A 283 -1.37 8.63 -13.43
N ARG A 284 -0.44 9.29 -12.73
CA ARG A 284 -0.34 9.22 -11.26
C ARG A 284 -1.64 9.56 -10.56
N LYS A 285 -2.31 10.64 -10.97
CA LYS A 285 -3.63 11.00 -10.44
C LYS A 285 -4.66 9.87 -10.64
N ARG A 286 -4.75 9.31 -11.84
CA ARG A 286 -5.67 8.20 -12.14
C ARG A 286 -5.35 6.95 -11.33
N GLN A 287 -4.06 6.65 -11.14
CA GLN A 287 -3.62 5.53 -10.32
C GLN A 287 -3.99 5.72 -8.85
N ALA A 288 -3.75 6.91 -8.28
CA ALA A 288 -4.16 7.24 -6.91
C ALA A 288 -5.68 7.13 -6.71
N GLN A 289 -6.47 7.64 -7.68
CA GLN A 289 -7.93 7.50 -7.67
C GLN A 289 -8.37 6.03 -7.76
N ALA A 290 -7.71 5.21 -8.58
CA ALA A 290 -7.99 3.79 -8.68
C ALA A 290 -7.73 3.07 -7.35
N ILE A 291 -6.62 3.39 -6.66
CA ILE A 291 -6.32 2.86 -5.32
C ILE A 291 -7.40 3.27 -4.32
N CYS A 292 -7.81 4.55 -4.30
CA CYS A 292 -8.87 5.03 -3.42
C CYS A 292 -10.19 4.28 -3.65
N GLY A 293 -10.60 4.14 -4.91
CA GLY A 293 -11.80 3.39 -5.28
C GLY A 293 -11.73 1.90 -4.93
N TRP A 294 -10.55 1.29 -5.06
CA TRP A 294 -10.30 -0.11 -4.67
C TRP A 294 -10.38 -0.34 -3.16
N MET A 295 -10.00 0.66 -2.36
CA MET A 295 -10.06 0.59 -0.90
C MET A 295 -11.42 1.00 -0.31
N GLU A 296 -12.25 1.72 -1.05
CA GLU A 296 -13.56 2.21 -0.58
C GLU A 296 -14.46 1.12 0.03
N PRO A 297 -14.62 -0.08 -0.57
CA PRO A 297 -15.47 -1.13 0.00
C PRO A 297 -14.98 -1.68 1.36
N LEU A 298 -13.73 -1.42 1.73
CA LEU A 298 -13.12 -1.91 2.98
C LEU A 298 -13.18 -0.90 4.13
N LYS A 299 -13.55 0.35 3.86
CA LYS A 299 -13.62 1.40 4.89
C LYS A 299 -14.58 1.04 6.04
N GLY A 300 -15.64 0.29 5.75
CA GLY A 300 -16.62 -0.14 6.76
C GLY A 300 -16.16 -1.25 7.71
N SER A 301 -15.02 -1.90 7.46
CA SER A 301 -14.55 -3.06 8.22
C SER A 301 -13.20 -2.84 8.92
N CYS A 302 -12.69 -1.61 8.95
CA CYS A 302 -11.41 -1.28 9.55
C CYS A 302 -11.47 0.00 10.40
N ALA A 303 -10.47 0.19 11.25
CA ALA A 303 -10.25 1.41 12.01
C ALA A 303 -9.55 2.50 11.16
N GLY A 304 -8.81 2.09 10.14
CA GLY A 304 -8.11 3.01 9.25
C GLY A 304 -7.38 2.32 8.11
N ILE A 305 -6.88 3.14 7.19
CA ILE A 305 -6.06 2.75 6.04
C ILE A 305 -4.80 3.61 6.06
N VAL A 306 -3.64 2.97 5.93
CA VAL A 306 -2.33 3.61 5.80
C VAL A 306 -1.80 3.29 4.42
N MET A 307 -1.79 4.28 3.53
CA MET A 307 -1.21 4.16 2.19
C MET A 307 0.21 4.72 2.20
N THR A 308 1.12 3.99 1.57
CA THR A 308 2.55 4.25 1.53
C THR A 308 3.07 4.06 0.11
N GLY A 309 4.16 4.72 -0.21
CA GLY A 309 4.85 4.47 -1.47
C GLY A 309 5.68 5.62 -1.97
N ASP A 310 6.49 5.30 -2.97
CA ASP A 310 7.02 6.25 -3.92
C ASP A 310 5.91 6.63 -4.91
N LEU A 311 5.40 7.84 -4.78
CA LEU A 311 4.33 8.34 -5.62
C LEU A 311 4.84 9.06 -6.87
N ASN A 312 6.16 9.28 -7.00
CA ASN A 312 6.77 10.06 -8.09
C ASN A 312 6.10 11.44 -8.33
N ALA A 313 5.52 12.02 -7.28
CA ALA A 313 4.68 13.21 -7.40
C ALA A 313 5.11 14.29 -6.40
N PRO A 314 5.61 15.43 -6.90
CA PRO A 314 5.82 16.62 -6.09
C PRO A 314 4.52 17.11 -5.41
N PRO A 315 4.62 17.80 -4.25
CA PRO A 315 3.47 18.17 -3.41
C PRO A 315 2.38 19.03 -4.08
N ASP A 316 2.69 19.71 -5.19
CA ASP A 316 1.77 20.56 -5.96
C ASP A 316 0.96 19.79 -7.01
N GLU A 317 1.23 18.51 -7.23
CA GLU A 317 0.50 17.70 -8.20
C GLU A 317 -0.94 17.38 -7.78
N ALA A 318 -1.80 17.24 -8.80
CA ALA A 318 -3.23 17.02 -8.62
C ALA A 318 -3.61 15.69 -7.96
N LEU A 319 -2.69 14.71 -7.84
CA LEU A 319 -3.00 13.49 -7.08
C LEU A 319 -3.19 13.79 -5.59
N HIS A 320 -2.47 14.75 -5.02
CA HIS A 320 -2.52 15.04 -3.59
C HIS A 320 -3.88 15.64 -3.21
N ALA A 321 -4.44 16.46 -4.10
CA ALA A 321 -5.83 16.92 -3.99
C ALA A 321 -6.82 15.73 -4.03
N ALA A 322 -6.61 14.77 -4.95
CA ALA A 322 -7.46 13.58 -5.03
C ALA A 322 -7.37 12.69 -3.78
N MET A 323 -6.19 12.56 -3.17
CA MET A 323 -6.01 11.87 -1.89
C MET A 323 -6.77 12.58 -0.76
N ALA A 324 -6.67 13.91 -0.68
CA ALA A 324 -7.38 14.70 0.31
C ALA A 324 -8.91 14.62 0.14
N GLU A 325 -9.42 14.68 -1.09
CA GLU A 325 -10.84 14.51 -1.43
C GLU A 325 -11.35 13.12 -1.01
N ALA A 326 -10.51 12.08 -1.10
CA ALA A 326 -10.83 10.72 -0.62
C ALA A 326 -10.74 10.56 0.92
N GLY A 327 -10.40 11.65 1.63
CA GLY A 327 -10.31 11.71 3.09
C GLY A 327 -8.96 11.28 3.66
N PHE A 328 -7.93 11.12 2.85
CA PHE A 328 -6.58 10.80 3.32
C PHE A 328 -5.81 12.07 3.71
N LEU A 329 -5.03 11.97 4.77
CA LEU A 329 -4.15 13.02 5.28
C LEU A 329 -2.70 12.59 5.11
N SER A 330 -1.82 13.48 4.61
CA SER A 330 -0.37 13.22 4.64
C SER A 330 0.11 13.24 6.08
N ALA A 331 0.78 12.17 6.50
CA ALA A 331 1.25 12.03 7.86
C ALA A 331 2.38 13.01 8.19
N HIS A 332 3.31 13.24 7.27
CA HIS A 332 4.39 14.19 7.48
C HIS A 332 3.84 15.61 7.62
N LYS A 333 2.95 16.02 6.70
CA LYS A 333 2.27 17.31 6.78
C LYS A 333 1.39 17.45 8.02
N ALA A 334 0.73 16.38 8.47
CA ALA A 334 -0.06 16.42 9.70
C ALA A 334 0.82 16.62 10.95
N ALA A 335 2.03 16.06 10.96
CA ALA A 335 2.97 16.20 12.08
C ALA A 335 3.69 17.55 12.10
N HIS A 336 4.06 18.08 10.94
CA HIS A 336 4.99 19.22 10.81
C HIS A 336 4.36 20.48 10.20
N GLY A 337 3.18 20.37 9.59
CA GLY A 337 2.53 21.44 8.83
C GLY A 337 2.98 21.55 7.37
N PHE A 338 4.01 20.80 6.96
CA PHE A 338 4.58 20.80 5.61
C PHE A 338 5.07 19.39 5.21
N GLU A 339 5.17 19.12 3.91
CA GLU A 339 5.84 17.92 3.38
C GLU A 339 7.36 18.07 3.46
N PRO A 340 8.15 16.97 3.49
CA PRO A 340 9.61 17.06 3.40
C PRO A 340 10.07 17.94 2.23
N SER A 341 11.20 18.62 2.38
CA SER A 341 11.77 19.42 1.29
C SER A 341 12.05 18.55 0.06
N HIS A 342 12.57 17.34 0.28
CA HIS A 342 12.72 16.30 -0.71
C HIS A 342 12.82 14.93 -0.02
N THR A 343 12.50 13.88 -0.79
CA THR A 343 12.86 12.49 -0.48
C THR A 343 13.63 11.84 -1.62
N TRP A 344 13.73 12.50 -2.77
CA TRP A 344 14.59 12.13 -3.87
C TRP A 344 15.12 13.39 -4.58
N PRO A 345 16.36 13.38 -5.08
CA PRO A 345 17.39 12.37 -4.84
C PRO A 345 18.05 12.56 -3.45
N SER A 346 18.62 11.49 -2.89
CA SER A 346 19.30 11.50 -1.59
C SER A 346 20.69 12.14 -1.63
N GLY A 347 21.30 12.23 -2.81
CA GLY A 347 22.68 12.69 -3.02
C GLY A 347 23.69 11.58 -3.30
N ILE A 348 23.25 10.33 -3.43
CA ILE A 348 24.10 9.23 -3.93
C ILE A 348 24.77 9.63 -5.25
N GLN A 349 26.04 9.23 -5.43
CA GLN A 349 26.73 9.30 -6.72
C GLN A 349 27.08 7.89 -7.18
N ALA A 350 26.54 7.48 -8.32
CA ALA A 350 26.77 6.19 -8.95
C ALA A 350 26.59 6.29 -10.47
N PRO A 351 27.20 5.40 -11.27
CA PRO A 351 27.13 5.48 -12.74
C PRO A 351 25.72 5.37 -13.33
N LEU A 352 24.79 4.68 -12.65
CA LEU A 352 23.42 4.45 -13.12
C LEU A 352 22.39 5.17 -12.25
N MET A 353 22.81 6.19 -11.49
CA MET A 353 21.90 6.99 -10.68
C MET A 353 20.94 7.77 -11.59
N ASP A 354 19.71 7.94 -11.15
CA ASP A 354 18.78 8.82 -11.84
C ASP A 354 19.10 10.29 -11.49
N GLU A 355 18.91 11.17 -12.46
CA GLU A 355 19.11 12.61 -12.30
C GLU A 355 17.77 13.35 -12.33
N GLY A 356 17.64 14.38 -11.49
CA GLY A 356 16.49 15.28 -11.51
C GLY A 356 16.49 16.24 -10.34
N GLU A 357 15.51 17.15 -10.35
CA GLU A 357 15.38 18.18 -9.33
C GLU A 357 14.87 17.57 -8.01
N PRO A 358 15.44 17.97 -6.85
CA PRO A 358 14.97 17.50 -5.56
C PRO A 358 13.50 17.81 -5.30
N HIS A 359 12.74 16.79 -4.91
CA HIS A 359 11.34 16.92 -4.54
C HIS A 359 10.90 15.81 -3.58
N CYS A 360 9.75 16.00 -2.94
CA CYS A 360 9.11 14.96 -2.14
C CYS A 360 8.40 13.99 -3.09
N ALA A 361 8.93 12.77 -3.22
CA ALA A 361 8.35 11.71 -4.03
C ALA A 361 7.62 10.67 -3.17
N ASP A 362 8.07 10.49 -1.93
CA ASP A 362 7.62 9.44 -1.03
C ASP A 362 6.60 9.96 -0.02
N TYR A 363 5.53 9.19 0.25
CA TYR A 363 4.45 9.63 1.13
C TYR A 363 3.92 8.52 2.02
N VAL A 364 3.42 8.92 3.19
CA VAL A 364 2.57 8.11 4.06
C VAL A 364 1.26 8.86 4.27
N TYR A 365 0.18 8.32 3.71
CA TYR A 365 -1.18 8.81 3.83
C TYR A 365 -1.99 7.99 4.83
N ALA A 366 -2.79 8.65 5.64
CA ALA A 366 -3.64 8.03 6.64
C ALA A 366 -5.11 8.43 6.42
N TRP A 367 -5.99 7.43 6.40
CA TRP A 367 -7.44 7.59 6.49
C TRP A 367 -7.94 6.91 7.77
N GLN A 368 -8.92 7.51 8.44
CA GLN A 368 -9.51 6.97 9.66
C GLN A 368 -11.01 6.71 9.50
N ALA A 369 -11.47 5.63 10.12
CA ALA A 369 -12.89 5.30 10.16
C ALA A 369 -13.64 6.11 11.23
N PRO A 370 -14.93 6.39 11.02
CA PRO A 370 -15.79 6.89 12.09
C PRO A 370 -15.71 5.99 13.33
N GLY A 371 -15.68 6.60 14.52
CA GLY A 371 -15.52 5.87 15.78
C GLY A 371 -14.07 5.55 16.16
N TYR A 372 -13.10 5.85 15.29
CA TYR A 372 -11.68 5.75 15.61
C TYR A 372 -10.96 7.08 15.42
N GLN A 373 -9.84 7.25 16.10
CA GLN A 373 -8.85 8.28 15.79
C GLN A 373 -7.55 7.59 15.36
N LEU A 374 -7.02 8.00 14.21
CA LEU A 374 -5.70 7.57 13.72
C LEU A 374 -4.76 8.77 13.79
N LEU A 375 -4.07 8.91 14.92
CA LEU A 375 -3.26 10.09 15.22
C LEU A 375 -1.82 9.86 14.78
N VAL A 376 -1.27 10.79 14.00
CA VAL A 376 0.16 10.82 13.71
C VAL A 376 0.89 11.41 14.90
N THR A 377 1.66 10.59 15.61
CA THR A 377 2.38 11.02 16.82
C THR A 377 3.83 11.40 16.53
N ALA A 378 4.40 10.91 15.42
CA ALA A 378 5.69 11.33 14.91
C ALA A 378 5.80 11.04 13.40
N ALA A 379 6.54 11.87 12.68
CA ALA A 379 7.01 11.61 11.32
C ALA A 379 8.47 12.05 11.20
N GLN A 380 9.33 11.20 10.64
CA GLN A 380 10.78 11.42 10.56
C GLN A 380 11.32 10.87 9.24
N LEU A 381 12.35 11.52 8.70
CA LEU A 381 13.13 10.96 7.60
C LEU A 381 14.04 9.84 8.11
N CYS A 382 14.35 8.88 7.25
CA CYS A 382 15.36 7.86 7.52
C CYS A 382 16.23 7.62 6.28
N GLY A 383 17.52 7.41 6.51
CA GLY A 383 18.48 7.23 5.42
C GLY A 383 18.86 8.51 4.69
N ASP A 384 18.63 9.65 5.33
CA ASP A 384 18.96 11.01 4.90
C ASP A 384 20.44 11.40 5.15
N GLN A 385 21.23 10.47 5.68
CA GLN A 385 22.64 10.69 5.98
C GLN A 385 23.53 9.80 5.10
N PRO A 386 24.62 10.34 4.52
CA PRO A 386 25.57 9.54 3.79
C PRO A 386 26.38 8.63 4.72
N SER A 387 27.19 7.76 4.14
CA SER A 387 28.24 7.04 4.84
C SER A 387 29.20 8.03 5.51
N GLU A 388 29.58 7.74 6.76
CA GLU A 388 30.59 8.52 7.51
C GLU A 388 31.94 8.60 6.78
N GLN A 389 32.22 7.62 5.90
CA GLN A 389 33.49 7.50 5.17
C GLN A 389 33.39 7.98 3.72
N ASP A 390 32.18 8.18 3.21
CA ASP A 390 31.93 8.52 1.82
C ASP A 390 30.65 9.37 1.70
N ALA A 391 30.83 10.67 1.52
CA ALA A 391 29.75 11.64 1.40
C ALA A 391 28.86 11.44 0.16
N THR A 392 29.28 10.60 -0.79
CA THR A 392 28.52 10.29 -2.01
C THR A 392 27.81 8.94 -1.95
N LEU A 393 27.84 8.26 -0.80
CA LEU A 393 27.21 6.95 -0.61
C LEU A 393 26.05 7.06 0.38
N TYR A 394 24.84 6.86 -0.11
CA TYR A 394 23.62 6.85 0.72
C TYR A 394 23.01 5.44 0.77
N PRO A 395 22.13 5.14 1.74
CA PRO A 395 21.45 3.84 1.81
C PRO A 395 20.65 3.49 0.54
N SER A 396 20.07 4.52 -0.09
CA SER A 396 19.34 4.47 -1.34
C SER A 396 19.49 5.82 -2.04
N ASP A 397 19.05 5.93 -3.29
CA ASP A 397 18.81 7.20 -3.98
C ASP A 397 17.57 7.94 -3.45
N HIS A 398 16.71 7.25 -2.70
CA HIS A 398 15.64 7.86 -1.92
C HIS A 398 16.02 8.01 -0.44
N ILE A 399 15.25 8.87 0.24
CA ILE A 399 15.19 9.03 1.69
C ILE A 399 13.83 8.45 2.13
N GLY A 400 13.86 7.51 3.07
CA GLY A 400 12.63 6.91 3.60
C GLY A 400 11.87 7.85 4.55
N ILE A 401 10.59 7.57 4.74
CA ILE A 401 9.75 8.25 5.75
C ILE A 401 9.27 7.23 6.77
N LYS A 402 9.60 7.46 8.04
CA LYS A 402 9.08 6.74 9.21
C LYS A 402 7.96 7.53 9.86
N VAL A 403 6.82 6.88 10.09
CA VAL A 403 5.66 7.45 10.78
C VAL A 403 5.30 6.58 11.97
N LYS A 404 5.00 7.21 13.12
CA LYS A 404 4.32 6.58 14.24
C LYS A 404 2.87 7.00 14.27
N LEU A 405 1.98 6.01 14.33
CA LEU A 405 0.54 6.19 14.39
C LEU A 405 0.03 5.64 15.71
N ARG A 406 -0.93 6.33 16.30
CA ARG A 406 -1.70 5.87 17.45
C ARG A 406 -3.16 5.71 17.04
N VAL A 407 -3.65 4.48 17.15
CA VAL A 407 -5.05 4.11 16.89
C VAL A 407 -5.78 4.15 18.21
N VAL A 408 -6.87 4.91 18.29
CA VAL A 408 -7.70 5.04 19.50
C VAL A 408 -9.14 4.72 19.16
N ALA A 409 -9.76 3.78 19.88
CA ALA A 409 -11.20 3.58 19.82
C ALA A 409 -11.91 4.72 20.56
N SER A 410 -12.92 5.31 19.92
CA SER A 410 -13.79 6.27 20.61
C SER A 410 -14.64 5.49 21.59
N SER A 411 -14.58 5.84 22.88
CA SER A 411 -15.56 5.36 23.84
C SER A 411 -16.93 5.79 23.34
N SER A 412 -17.80 4.83 23.01
CA SER A 412 -19.19 5.12 22.76
C SER A 412 -19.72 5.80 24.03
N SER A 413 -19.92 7.11 23.96
CA SER A 413 -20.72 7.77 24.98
C SER A 413 -22.08 7.14 24.87
N SER A 414 -22.42 6.26 25.81
CA SER A 414 -23.78 5.79 26.06
C SER A 414 -24.62 6.97 26.55
N GLY A 415 -24.77 7.98 25.71
CA GLY A 415 -25.58 9.16 25.92
C GLY A 415 -26.86 8.97 25.13
N GLY A 416 -27.91 8.49 25.80
CA GLY A 416 -29.28 8.70 25.35
C GLY A 416 -29.53 10.20 25.27
N GLY A 417 -29.33 10.77 24.08
CA GLY A 417 -29.64 12.16 23.75
C GLY A 417 -30.84 12.19 22.83
N SER A 418 -31.99 12.52 23.41
CA SER A 418 -33.26 12.79 22.74
C SER A 418 -33.09 13.71 21.52
N ALA A 419 -33.81 13.37 20.45
CA ALA A 419 -33.96 14.19 19.25
C ALA A 419 -34.46 15.59 19.59
N ALA A 420 -33.71 16.62 19.16
CA ALA A 420 -34.22 17.96 19.01
C ALA A 420 -34.04 18.41 17.56
N GLN A 421 -35.17 18.48 16.84
CA GLN A 421 -35.37 19.27 15.64
C GLN A 421 -35.01 20.74 15.90
N GLY A 422 -34.48 21.44 14.90
CA GLY A 422 -34.41 22.90 14.94
C GLY A 422 -33.49 23.55 13.92
N ASP A 423 -34.07 23.83 12.76
CA ASP A 423 -33.87 24.99 11.89
C ASP A 423 -32.59 25.26 11.09
N ALA A 424 -32.84 25.30 9.78
CA ALA A 424 -32.02 25.86 8.73
C ALA A 424 -31.94 27.39 8.85
N ALA A 425 -30.75 27.94 8.62
CA ALA A 425 -30.59 29.32 8.21
C ALA A 425 -29.49 29.42 7.14
N ALA A 426 -29.93 29.76 5.93
CA ALA A 426 -29.10 30.09 4.79
C ALA A 426 -28.33 31.40 5.05
N GLY A 427 -27.01 31.39 4.84
CA GLY A 427 -26.16 32.57 4.85
C GLY A 427 -25.56 32.81 3.47
N ALA A 428 -26.06 33.85 2.78
CA ALA A 428 -25.71 34.23 1.43
C ALA A 428 -24.29 34.82 1.30
N ALA A 429 -23.70 34.61 0.13
CA ALA A 429 -22.40 35.09 -0.30
C ALA A 429 -22.33 36.62 -0.46
N ALA A 430 -21.22 37.22 -0.02
CA ALA A 430 -20.85 38.60 -0.34
C ALA A 430 -19.64 38.62 -1.30
N LYS A 431 -19.84 39.24 -2.48
CA LYS A 431 -18.79 39.58 -3.45
C LYS A 431 -17.87 40.69 -2.90
N PRO A 432 -16.57 40.71 -3.22
CA PRO A 432 -15.74 41.89 -3.02
C PRO A 432 -15.94 42.91 -4.15
N LYS A 433 -16.03 44.19 -3.78
CA LYS A 433 -16.01 45.37 -4.66
C LYS A 433 -14.58 45.68 -5.07
N ALA A 434 -14.41 46.04 -6.34
CA ALA A 434 -13.21 46.67 -6.89
C ALA A 434 -13.15 48.17 -6.55
N GLY A 435 -11.93 48.70 -6.51
CA GLY A 435 -11.59 50.13 -6.38
C GLY A 435 -10.30 50.25 -5.55
N SER A 436 -9.24 50.93 -5.96
CA SER A 436 -8.95 51.84 -7.09
C SER A 436 -7.45 51.93 -7.26
#